data_AF-A0A8H7IVA9-F1
#
_entry.id   AF-A0A8H7IVA9-F1
#
_cell.length_a   1.000
_cell.length_b   1.000
_cell.length_c   1.000
_cell.angle_alpha   90.00
_cell.angle_beta   90.00
_cell.angle_gamma   90.00
#
_symmetry.space_group_name_H-M   'P 1'
#
loop_
_entity.id
_entity.type
_entity.pdbx_description
1 polymer ?
#
loop_
_entity_poly.entity_id
_entity_poly.type
_entity_poly.pdbx_seq_one_letter_code
_entity_poly.pdbx_strand_id
1 'polypeptide(L)'
;MSDTDSSTSSLDRIAHLKAECLREASNVTALKGRRLVVVLRRSSENEGEYYCALRGQSDGRYLKLWMEKHKTYPSHVEALEAYLRFVRRMRNGCSLFGAVPQGGRRG
;
A
#
# COMPACT_ATOMS: atom_id res chain seq x y z
N MET A 1 14.28 18.30 -32.47
CA MET A 1 14.52 19.15 -31.29
C MET A 1 13.66 18.57 -30.20
N SER A 2 14.30 18.07 -29.14
CA SER A 2 13.75 17.14 -28.16
C SER A 2 13.58 17.89 -26.85
N ASP A 3 12.35 18.24 -26.51
CA ASP A 3 12.06 18.92 -25.25
C ASP A 3 10.84 18.24 -24.61
N THR A 4 11.01 17.82 -23.35
CA THR A 4 9.99 17.37 -22.38
C THR A 4 9.77 15.85 -22.20
N ASP A 5 10.77 15.11 -21.71
CA ASP A 5 10.56 13.73 -21.18
C ASP A 5 10.96 13.55 -19.71
N SER A 6 11.03 14.63 -18.91
CA SER A 6 11.40 14.50 -17.48
C SER A 6 10.21 14.27 -16.55
N SER A 7 8.98 14.60 -16.96
CA SER A 7 7.78 14.44 -16.13
C SER A 7 7.15 13.05 -16.25
N THR A 8 7.33 12.36 -17.37
CA THR A 8 6.83 11.00 -17.64
C THR A 8 7.42 10.00 -16.64
N SER A 9 8.73 10.06 -16.42
CA SER A 9 9.48 9.17 -15.54
C SER A 9 8.95 9.13 -14.08
N SER A 10 8.54 10.28 -13.54
CA SER A 10 7.98 10.34 -12.17
C SER A 10 6.57 9.74 -12.08
N LEU A 11 5.74 9.97 -13.10
CA LEU A 11 4.38 9.41 -13.17
C LEU A 11 4.41 7.89 -13.32
N ASP A 12 5.27 7.38 -14.20
CA ASP A 12 5.47 5.94 -14.39
C ASP A 12 5.96 5.27 -13.11
N ARG A 13 6.89 5.92 -12.39
CA ARG A 13 7.39 5.42 -11.11
C ARG A 13 6.30 5.39 -10.03
N ILE A 14 5.44 6.41 -9.96
CA ILE A 14 4.29 6.42 -9.05
C ILE A 14 3.32 5.27 -9.38
N ALA A 15 3.03 5.05 -10.67
CA ALA A 15 2.15 3.97 -11.10
C ALA A 15 2.74 2.60 -10.75
N HIS A 16 4.04 2.41 -10.99
CA HIS A 16 4.76 1.20 -10.64
C HIS A 16 4.72 0.92 -9.13
N LEU A 17 5.04 1.92 -8.29
CA LEU A 17 5.01 1.78 -6.84
C LEU A 17 3.60 1.45 -6.30
N LYS A 18 2.56 2.08 -6.86
CA LYS A 18 1.16 1.75 -6.53
C LYS A 18 0.82 0.31 -6.88
N ALA A 19 1.17 -0.14 -8.09
CA ALA A 19 0.93 -1.50 -8.53
C ALA A 19 1.65 -2.51 -7.64
N GLU A 20 2.89 -2.20 -7.24
CA GLU A 20 3.68 -3.06 -6.36
C GLU A 20 3.09 -3.15 -4.95
N CYS A 21 2.66 -2.02 -4.37
CA CYS A 21 1.95 -1.99 -3.09
C CYS A 21 0.68 -2.85 -3.15
N LEU A 22 -0.09 -2.75 -4.24
CA LEU A 22 -1.30 -3.55 -4.42
C LEU A 22 -1.00 -5.04 -4.56
N ARG A 23 0.05 -5.40 -5.30
CA ARG A 23 0.50 -6.78 -5.44
C ARG A 23 0.87 -7.39 -4.09
N GLU A 24 1.66 -6.68 -3.30
CA GLU A 24 2.06 -7.13 -1.96
C GLU A 24 0.87 -7.21 -1.00
N ALA A 25 -0.03 -6.22 -1.01
CA ALA A 25 -1.23 -6.22 -0.18
C ALA A 25 -2.22 -7.34 -0.57
N SER A 26 -2.33 -7.66 -1.87
CA SER A 26 -3.20 -8.75 -2.36
C SER A 26 -2.70 -10.13 -1.96
N ASN A 27 -1.40 -10.26 -1.67
CA ASN A 27 -0.79 -11.48 -1.14
C ASN A 27 -1.03 -11.68 0.37
N VAL A 28 -1.62 -10.71 1.05
CA VAL A 28 -1.98 -10.83 2.47
C VAL A 28 -3.24 -11.68 2.58
N THR A 29 -3.16 -12.82 3.27
CA THR A 29 -4.27 -13.76 3.42
C THR A 29 -5.56 -13.10 3.92
N ALA A 30 -5.46 -12.18 4.88
CA ALA A 30 -6.61 -11.44 5.45
C ALA A 30 -7.27 -10.45 4.48
N LEU A 31 -6.59 -10.08 3.39
CA LEU A 31 -7.07 -9.15 2.36
C LEU A 31 -7.35 -9.85 1.03
N LYS A 32 -7.01 -11.15 0.93
CA LYS A 32 -7.20 -11.96 -0.27
C LYS A 32 -8.67 -11.96 -0.69
N GLY A 33 -8.92 -11.76 -1.99
CA GLY A 33 -10.27 -11.71 -2.57
C GLY A 33 -10.96 -10.34 -2.47
N ARG A 34 -10.37 -9.35 -1.80
CA ARG A 34 -10.88 -7.97 -1.82
C ARG A 34 -10.24 -7.20 -2.96
N ARG A 35 -11.02 -6.40 -3.69
CA ARG A 35 -10.49 -5.42 -4.63
C ARG A 35 -10.00 -4.22 -3.85
N LEU A 36 -8.70 -3.93 -3.93
CA LEU A 36 -8.04 -2.89 -3.13
C LEU A 36 -7.44 -1.84 -4.06
N VAL A 37 -7.38 -0.60 -3.58
CA VAL A 37 -6.72 0.52 -4.25
C VAL A 37 -5.86 1.28 -3.26
N VAL A 38 -4.68 1.70 -3.71
CA VAL A 38 -3.80 2.59 -2.95
C VAL A 38 -4.20 4.02 -3.24
N VAL A 39 -4.53 4.76 -2.19
CA VAL A 39 -4.94 6.16 -2.26
C VAL A 39 -3.89 7.01 -1.58
N LEU A 40 -3.38 8.00 -2.31
CA LEU A 40 -2.60 9.09 -1.72
C LEU A 40 -3.56 10.14 -1.19
N ARG A 41 -3.35 10.54 0.05
CA ARG A 41 -4.12 11.58 0.73
C ARG A 41 -3.16 12.61 1.28
N ARG A 42 -3.55 13.88 1.21
CA ARG A 42 -2.83 14.97 1.89
C ARG A 42 -3.16 14.91 3.38
N SER A 43 -2.15 15.08 4.23
CA SER A 43 -2.35 15.19 5.67
C SER A 43 -3.06 16.50 5.98
N SER A 44 -4.07 16.43 6.85
CA SER A 44 -4.69 17.62 7.43
C SER A 44 -3.88 18.18 8.60
N GLU A 45 -3.05 17.33 9.24
CA GLU A 45 -2.25 17.71 10.41
C GLU A 45 -0.90 18.34 9.99
N ASN A 46 -0.32 17.88 8.87
CA ASN A 46 0.93 18.40 8.33
C ASN A 46 0.68 18.94 6.91
N GLU A 47 0.60 20.26 6.80
CA GLU A 47 0.28 20.92 5.54
C GLU A 47 1.36 20.69 4.48
N GLY A 48 0.96 20.15 3.33
CA GLY A 48 1.89 19.84 2.24
C GLY A 48 2.47 18.43 2.27
N GLU A 49 2.19 17.66 3.31
CA GLU A 49 2.62 16.27 3.38
C GLU A 49 1.52 15.30 2.94
N TYR A 50 1.95 14.13 2.47
CA TYR A 50 1.11 13.07 1.92
C TYR A 50 1.31 11.76 2.67
N TYR A 51 0.23 11.02 2.84
CA TYR A 51 0.26 9.66 3.34
C TYR A 51 -0.49 8.73 2.38
N CYS A 52 -0.15 7.44 2.46
CA CYS A 52 -0.80 6.40 1.69
C CYS A 52 -1.80 5.62 2.55
N ALA A 53 -2.89 5.22 1.93
CA ALA A 53 -3.95 4.45 2.55
C ALA A 53 -4.44 3.35 1.61
N LEU A 54 -4.74 2.18 2.17
CA LEU A 54 -5.45 1.14 1.45
C LEU A 54 -6.96 1.36 1.58
N ARG A 55 -7.65 1.35 0.45
CA ARG A 55 -9.12 1.44 0.38
C ARG A 55 -9.67 0.25 -0.37
N GLY A 56 -10.78 -0.32 0.09
CA GLY A 56 -11.53 -1.29 -0.71
C GLY A 56 -12.23 -0.59 -1.88
N GLN A 57 -12.04 -1.12 -3.09
CA GLN A 57 -12.70 -0.62 -4.29
C GLN A 57 -14.19 -0.93 -4.27
N SER A 58 -14.57 -2.12 -3.78
CA SER A 58 -15.96 -2.59 -3.78
C SER A 58 -16.82 -1.96 -2.68
N ASP A 59 -16.26 -1.73 -1.49
CA ASP A 59 -17.00 -1.19 -0.35
C ASP A 59 -16.67 0.28 -0.07
N GLY A 60 -15.68 0.85 -0.75
CA GLY A 60 -15.26 2.23 -0.59
C GLY A 60 -14.71 2.55 0.79
N ARG A 61 -14.43 1.56 1.65
CA ARG A 61 -13.97 1.78 3.03
C ARG A 61 -12.46 1.76 3.13
N TYR A 62 -11.92 2.60 4.01
CA TYR A 62 -10.51 2.63 4.33
C TYR A 62 -10.17 1.54 5.34
N LEU A 63 -9.07 0.84 5.09
CA LEU A 63 -8.52 -0.14 6.02
C LEU A 63 -7.70 0.61 7.06
N LYS A 64 -8.28 0.87 8.25
CA LYS A 64 -7.63 1.61 9.34
C LYS A 64 -6.23 1.07 9.69
N LEU A 65 -6.08 -0.26 9.71
CA LEU A 65 -4.81 -0.93 10.01
C LEU A 65 -3.73 -0.73 8.92
N TRP A 66 -4.16 -0.34 7.72
CA TRP A 66 -3.31 -0.13 6.55
C TRP A 66 -3.23 1.35 6.18
N MET A 67 -3.58 2.24 7.10
CA MET A 67 -3.58 3.67 6.91
C MET A 67 -2.47 4.29 7.75
N GLU A 68 -1.38 4.74 7.12
CA GLU A 68 -0.25 5.35 7.82
C GLU A 68 -0.49 6.85 8.06
N LYS A 69 -1.62 7.21 8.72
CA LYS A 69 -1.96 8.62 9.04
C LYS A 69 -0.80 9.36 9.73
N HIS A 70 -0.08 8.66 10.62
CA HIS A 70 0.98 9.24 11.43
C HIS A 70 2.32 9.37 10.70
N LYS A 71 2.45 8.78 9.50
CA LYS A 71 3.66 8.86 8.69
C LYS A 71 3.34 9.56 7.38
N THR A 72 3.72 10.81 7.35
CA THR A 72 3.46 11.72 6.25
C THR A 72 4.79 12.15 5.64
N TYR A 73 4.78 12.41 4.34
CA TYR A 73 5.99 12.66 3.56
C TYR A 73 5.78 13.85 2.61
N PRO A 74 6.81 14.65 2.32
CA PRO A 74 6.67 15.82 1.45
C PRO A 74 6.41 15.48 -0.02
N SER A 75 6.66 14.24 -0.45
CA SER A 75 6.49 13.79 -1.83
C SER A 75 5.60 12.55 -1.97
N HIS A 76 4.87 12.48 -3.08
CA HIS A 76 4.08 11.30 -3.45
C HIS A 76 4.94 10.03 -3.59
N VAL A 77 6.15 10.16 -4.15
CA VAL A 77 7.07 9.04 -4.38
C VAL A 77 7.56 8.50 -3.05
N GLU A 78 8.04 9.37 -2.16
CA GLU A 78 8.52 8.98 -0.83
C GLU A 78 7.41 8.34 0.00
N ALA A 79 6.20 8.92 -0.03
CA ALA A 79 5.04 8.35 0.65
C ALA A 79 4.74 6.92 0.16
N LEU A 80 4.83 6.68 -1.15
CA LEU A 80 4.60 5.35 -1.74
C LEU A 80 5.74 4.37 -1.44
N GLU A 81 6.99 4.80 -1.50
CA GLU A 81 8.15 3.95 -1.18
C GLU A 81 8.17 3.56 0.31
N ALA A 82 7.83 4.49 1.20
CA ALA A 82 7.62 4.20 2.61
C ALA A 82 6.45 3.24 2.82
N TYR A 83 5.33 3.48 2.14
CA TYR A 83 4.16 2.61 2.22
C TYR A 83 4.42 1.21 1.69
N LEU A 84 5.19 1.05 0.61
CA LEU A 84 5.59 -0.26 0.10
C LEU A 84 6.38 -1.05 1.15
N ARG A 85 7.31 -0.40 1.85
CA ARG A 85 8.04 -1.02 2.97
C ARG A 85 7.11 -1.42 4.11
N PHE A 86 6.13 -0.58 4.44
CA PHE A 86 5.09 -0.89 5.41
C PHE A 86 4.25 -2.11 4.97
N VAL A 87 3.76 -2.14 3.73
CA VAL A 87 2.95 -3.24 3.18
C VAL A 87 3.74 -4.55 3.20
N ARG A 88 5.01 -4.54 2.79
CA ARG A 88 5.89 -5.73 2.86
C ARG A 88 6.08 -6.20 4.30
N ARG A 89 6.29 -5.28 5.25
CA ARG A 89 6.40 -5.60 6.68
C ARG A 89 5.10 -6.19 7.22
N MET A 90 3.96 -5.58 6.90
CA MET A 90 2.64 -6.06 7.30
C MET A 90 2.31 -7.41 6.67
N ARG A 91 2.67 -7.65 5.42
CA ARG A 91 2.55 -8.97 4.79
C ARG A 91 3.31 -10.03 5.59
N ASN A 92 4.56 -9.76 5.94
CA ASN A 92 5.37 -10.68 6.74
C ASN A 92 4.82 -10.85 8.17
N GLY A 93 4.35 -9.75 8.79
CA GLY A 93 3.74 -9.75 10.11
C GLY A 93 2.40 -10.49 10.16
N CYS A 94 1.52 -10.29 9.17
CA CYS A 94 0.26 -11.01 9.05
C CYS A 94 0.48 -12.48 8.64
N SER A 95 1.55 -12.79 7.90
CA SER A 95 1.96 -14.17 7.64
C SER A 95 2.31 -14.92 8.93
N LEU A 96 2.86 -14.24 9.94
CA LEU A 96 3.14 -14.83 11.25
C LEU A 96 1.87 -15.16 12.04
N PHE A 97 0.76 -14.46 11.80
CA PHE A 97 -0.56 -14.80 12.37
C PHE A 97 -1.38 -15.78 11.50
N GLY A 98 -0.84 -16.19 10.36
CA GLY A 98 -1.44 -17.17 9.44
C GLY A 98 -0.93 -18.60 9.64
N ALA A 99 -0.02 -18.86 10.58
CA ALA A 99 0.39 -20.20 10.95
C ALA A 99 -0.64 -20.83 11.90
N VAL A 100 -1.86 -21.06 11.43
CA VAL A 100 -2.60 -22.24 11.87
C VAL A 100 -1.91 -23.41 11.17
N PRO A 101 -1.29 -24.38 11.88
CA PRO A 101 -0.82 -25.59 11.24
C PRO A 101 -2.02 -26.32 10.61
N GLN A 102 -2.14 -26.20 9.30
CA GLN A 102 -3.02 -27.01 8.49
C GLN A 102 -2.39 -28.40 8.40
N GLY A 103 -2.66 -29.28 9.36
CA GLY A 103 -2.15 -30.64 9.30
C GLY A 103 -2.16 -31.40 10.62
N GLY A 104 -3.31 -31.94 10.98
CA GLY A 104 -3.45 -32.84 12.13
C GLY A 104 -4.67 -33.74 12.07
N ARG A 105 -5.09 -34.19 10.87
CA ARG A 105 -5.94 -35.39 10.76
C ARG A 105 -5.06 -36.62 10.96
N ARG A 106 -5.15 -37.23 12.13
CA ARG A 106 -4.94 -38.67 12.40
C ARG A 106 -6.02 -38.98 13.44
N GLY A 107 -7.01 -39.82 13.13
CA GLY A 107 -6.85 -41.19 12.65
C GLY A 107 -7.15 -42.06 13.84
#